data_AF-A0A5E4GBR3-F1
#
_entry.id   AF-A0A5E4GBR3-F1
#
_cell.length_a   1.000
_cell.length_b   1.000
_cell.length_c   1.000
_cell.angle_alpha   90.00
_cell.angle_beta   90.00
_cell.angle_gamma   90.00
#
_symmetry.space_group_name_H-M   'P 1'
#
loop_
_entity.id
_entity.type
_entity.pdbx_description
1 polymer ?
#
loop_
_entity_poly.entity_id
_entity_poly.type
_entity_poly.pdbx_seq_one_letter_code
_entity_poly.pdbx_strand_id
1 'polypeptide(L)'
;MLCKHPHIQEKISQEVREATNLKDNSSIDELVDNLTDEALEKMQYLLAVLNETTRLYPALPLMDLVSKQVMWWHTMLTAWAD
;
A
#
# COMPACT_ATOMS: atom_id res chain seq x y z
N MET A 1 -10.68 7.24 5.20
CA MET A 1 -11.46 6.65 4.08
C MET A 1 -12.09 5.34 4.54
N LEU A 2 -11.30 4.33 4.92
CA LEU A 2 -11.80 3.05 5.49
C LEU A 2 -12.77 3.20 6.68
N CYS A 3 -12.47 4.09 7.62
CA CYS A 3 -13.32 4.33 8.81
C CYS A 3 -14.72 4.89 8.47
N LYS A 4 -14.95 5.35 7.23
CA LYS A 4 -16.28 5.79 6.75
C LYS A 4 -17.07 4.66 6.10
N HIS A 5 -16.45 3.49 5.92
CA HIS A 5 -17.03 2.32 5.26
C HIS A 5 -16.86 1.08 6.15
N PRO A 6 -17.67 0.95 7.22
CA PRO A 6 -17.53 -0.14 8.20
C PRO A 6 -17.60 -1.53 7.58
N HIS A 7 -18.42 -1.70 6.54
CA HIS A 7 -18.56 -2.96 5.80
C HIS A 7 -17.26 -3.39 5.08
N ILE A 8 -16.46 -2.43 4.62
CA ILE A 8 -15.15 -2.71 4.00
C ILE A 8 -14.16 -3.10 5.10
N GLN A 9 -14.19 -2.40 6.23
CA GLN A 9 -13.33 -2.68 7.37
C GLN A 9 -13.59 -4.08 7.96
N GLU A 10 -14.86 -4.47 8.10
CA GLU A 10 -15.25 -5.81 8.54
C GLU A 10 -14.72 -6.89 7.59
N LYS A 11 -14.89 -6.67 6.28
CA LYS A 11 -14.43 -7.63 5.27
C LYS A 11 -12.90 -7.79 5.27
N ILE A 12 -12.16 -6.69 5.43
CA ILE A 12 -10.70 -6.74 5.57
C ILE A 12 -10.32 -7.46 6.87
N SER A 13 -10.98 -7.16 7.98
CA SER A 13 -10.71 -7.81 9.27
C SER A 13 -10.91 -9.33 9.17
N GLN A 14 -11.98 -9.76 8.49
CA GLN A 14 -12.24 -11.17 8.23
C GLN A 14 -11.15 -11.80 7.37
N GLU A 15 -10.78 -11.18 6.25
CA GLU A 15 -9.74 -11.70 5.34
C GLU A 15 -8.38 -11.81 6.05
N VAL A 16 -8.01 -10.80 6.86
CA VAL A 16 -6.76 -10.82 7.64
C VAL A 16 -6.76 -11.99 8.62
N ARG A 17 -7.87 -12.21 9.34
CA ARG A 17 -8.00 -13.33 10.29
C ARG A 17 -7.93 -14.68 9.62
N GLU A 18 -8.59 -14.84 8.48
CA GLU A 18 -8.56 -16.08 7.69
C GLU A 18 -7.15 -16.37 7.17
N ALA A 19 -6.43 -15.35 6.70
CA ALA A 19 -5.08 -15.51 6.17
C ALA A 19 -4.04 -15.80 7.27
N THR A 20 -4.22 -15.27 8.48
CA THR A 20 -3.28 -15.42 9.61
C THR A 20 -3.71 -16.50 10.62
N ASN A 21 -4.84 -17.17 10.41
CA ASN A 21 -5.43 -18.17 11.33
C ASN A 21 -5.63 -17.67 12.77
N LEU A 22 -5.83 -16.37 12.94
CA LEU A 22 -5.96 -15.73 14.24
C LEU A 22 -7.38 -15.86 14.82
N LYS A 23 -7.46 -16.01 16.15
CA LYS A 23 -8.73 -15.96 16.89
C LYS A 23 -9.08 -14.53 17.30
N ASP A 24 -10.35 -14.29 17.66
CA ASP A 24 -10.85 -12.96 18.06
C ASP A 24 -10.06 -12.28 19.18
N ASN A 25 -9.35 -13.07 20.01
CA ASN A 25 -8.66 -12.62 21.22
C ASN A 25 -7.13 -12.57 21.05
N SER A 26 -6.64 -12.75 19.83
CA SER A 26 -5.21 -12.79 19.54
C SER A 26 -4.56 -11.43 19.77
N SER A 27 -3.31 -11.44 20.23
CA SER A 27 -2.55 -10.22 20.48
C SER A 27 -1.99 -9.64 19.19
N ILE A 28 -1.53 -8.38 19.26
CA ILE A 28 -0.84 -7.75 18.13
C ILE A 28 0.47 -8.48 17.81
N ASP A 29 1.16 -9.00 18.82
CA ASP A 29 2.41 -9.76 18.63
C ASP A 29 2.14 -11.06 17.85
N GLU A 30 1.07 -11.77 18.18
CA GLU A 30 0.64 -12.97 17.43
C GLU A 30 0.29 -12.62 15.97
N LEU A 31 -0.30 -11.43 15.72
CA LEU A 31 -0.54 -10.97 14.36
C LEU A 31 0.76 -10.74 13.58
N VAL A 32 1.74 -10.10 14.20
CA VAL A 32 3.05 -9.85 13.57
C VAL A 32 3.75 -11.17 13.25
N ASP A 33 3.70 -12.15 14.16
CA ASP A 33 4.33 -13.46 13.98
C ASP A 33 3.68 -14.28 12.85
N ASN A 34 2.36 -14.12 12.64
CA ASN A 34 1.63 -14.82 11.58
C ASN A 34 1.57 -14.04 10.25
N LEU A 35 2.13 -12.82 10.20
CA LEU A 35 2.17 -11.99 8.99
C LEU A 35 3.30 -12.44 8.05
N THR A 36 3.15 -13.61 7.45
CA THR A 36 4.10 -14.16 6.46
C THR A 36 3.76 -13.70 5.05
N ASP A 37 4.72 -13.78 4.12
CA ASP A 37 4.47 -13.49 2.69
C ASP A 37 3.32 -14.34 2.14
N GLU A 38 3.23 -15.59 2.57
CA GLU A 38 2.16 -16.53 2.19
C GLU A 38 0.78 -16.14 2.75
N ALA A 39 0.74 -15.51 3.93
CA ALA A 39 -0.47 -14.91 4.47
C ALA A 39 -0.85 -13.64 3.69
N LEU A 40 0.13 -12.80 3.35
CA LEU A 40 -0.08 -11.59 2.57
C LEU A 40 -0.62 -11.88 1.16
N GLU A 41 -0.14 -12.94 0.50
CA GLU A 41 -0.65 -13.38 -0.79
C GLU A 41 -2.14 -13.76 -0.76
N LYS A 42 -2.65 -14.20 0.40
CA LYS A 42 -4.06 -14.55 0.59
C LYS A 42 -4.95 -13.32 0.87
N MET A 43 -4.38 -12.16 1.22
CA MET A 43 -5.11 -10.93 1.54
C MET A 43 -5.37 -10.04 0.31
N GLN A 44 -5.97 -10.62 -0.73
CA GLN A 44 -6.18 -9.95 -2.02
C GLN A 44 -7.12 -8.74 -1.94
N TYR A 45 -8.12 -8.79 -1.05
CA TYR A 45 -9.06 -7.68 -0.88
C TYR A 45 -8.43 -6.50 -0.14
N LEU A 46 -7.61 -6.76 0.89
CA LEU A 46 -6.79 -5.74 1.55
C LEU A 46 -5.88 -5.03 0.54
N LEU A 47 -5.19 -5.78 -0.31
CA LEU A 47 -4.33 -5.22 -1.37
C LEU A 47 -5.14 -4.38 -2.36
N ALA A 48 -6.32 -4.83 -2.77
CA ALA A 48 -7.20 -4.07 -3.65
C ALA A 48 -7.65 -2.73 -3.03
N VAL A 49 -7.97 -2.72 -1.73
CA VAL A 49 -8.37 -1.49 -1.02
C VAL A 49 -7.19 -0.53 -0.85
N LEU A 50 -5.99 -1.04 -0.59
CA LEU A 50 -4.77 -0.23 -0.56
C LEU A 50 -4.51 0.40 -1.93
N ASN A 51 -4.61 -0.39 -3.01
CA ASN A 51 -4.41 0.08 -4.37
C ASN A 51 -5.48 1.12 -4.79
N GLU A 52 -6.73 0.95 -4.34
CA GLU A 52 -7.76 1.96 -4.57
C GLU A 52 -7.50 3.24 -3.76
N THR A 53 -6.96 3.10 -2.55
CA THR A 53 -6.57 4.25 -1.72
C THR A 53 -5.42 5.02 -2.36
N THR A 54 -4.43 4.35 -2.95
CA THR A 54 -3.34 5.00 -3.68
C THR A 54 -3.79 5.57 -5.03
N ARG A 55 -4.82 5.01 -5.67
CA ARG A 55 -5.45 5.63 -6.86
C ARG A 55 -6.16 6.93 -6.52
N LEU A 56 -6.89 6.98 -5.40
CA LEU A 56 -7.62 8.16 -4.92
C LEU A 56 -6.68 9.21 -4.32
N TYR A 57 -5.63 8.76 -3.65
CA TYR A 57 -4.62 9.58 -2.99
C TYR A 57 -3.25 9.09 -3.42
N PRO A 58 -2.84 9.38 -4.66
CA PRO A 58 -1.48 9.07 -5.09
C PRO A 58 -0.55 9.80 -4.13
N ALA A 59 0.31 9.05 -3.44
CA ALA A 59 1.25 9.62 -2.48
C ALA A 59 2.20 10.65 -3.12
N LEU A 60 2.20 10.75 -4.45
CA LEU A 60 3.25 11.37 -5.22
C LEU A 60 2.75 12.21 -6.41
N PRO A 61 2.30 13.44 -6.16
CA PRO A 61 2.57 14.56 -7.07
C PRO A 61 4.07 14.93 -7.06
N LEU A 62 4.79 14.63 -5.97
CA LEU A 62 6.16 15.11 -5.72
C LEU A 62 7.26 14.31 -6.43
N MET A 63 7.14 12.97 -6.55
CA MET A 63 8.16 12.19 -7.28
C MET A 63 8.12 12.47 -8.78
N ASP A 64 6.93 12.68 -9.35
CA ASP A 64 6.79 13.04 -10.77
C ASP A 64 7.45 14.40 -11.07
N LEU A 65 7.35 15.35 -10.14
CA LEU A 65 8.03 16.65 -10.23
C LEU A 65 9.55 16.54 -10.05
N VAL A 66 10.04 15.72 -9.12
CA VAL A 66 11.48 15.51 -8.93
C VAL A 66 12.09 14.78 -10.13
N SER A 67 11.42 13.76 -10.67
CA SER A 67 11.86 13.06 -11.88
C SER A 67 11.88 13.99 -13.09
N LYS A 68 10.85 14.83 -13.26
CA LYS A 68 10.84 15.87 -14.32
C LYS A 68 11.97 16.87 -14.12
N GLN A 69 12.23 17.33 -12.90
CA GLN A 69 13.33 18.25 -12.61
C GLN A 69 14.71 17.62 -12.88
N VAL A 70 14.95 16.38 -12.46
CA VAL A 70 16.20 15.65 -12.70
C VAL A 70 16.42 15.39 -14.19
N MET A 71 15.37 15.00 -14.92
CA MET A 71 15.42 14.85 -16.38
C MET A 71 15.76 16.17 -17.07
N TRP A 72 15.13 17.27 -16.66
CA TRP A 72 15.44 18.61 -17.17
C TRP A 72 16.90 19.01 -16.92
N TRP A 73 17.45 18.70 -15.75
CA TRP A 73 18.86 18.99 -15.42
C TRP A 73 19.82 18.17 -16.29
N HIS A 74 19.52 16.89 -16.52
CA HIS A 74 20.32 16.04 -17.39
C HIS A 74 20.28 16.53 -18.85
N THR A 75 19.09 16.92 -19.35
CA THR A 75 18.94 17.49 -20.70
C THR A 75 19.67 18.84 -20.83
N MET A 76 19.59 19.72 -19.83
CA MET A 76 20.35 20.99 -19.83
C MET A 76 21.87 20.77 -19.83
N LEU A 77 22.37 19.82 -19.02
CA LEU A 77 23.80 19.51 -18.97
C LEU A 77 24.31 18.92 -20.29
N THR A 78 23.49 18.11 -20.96
CA THR A 78 23.85 17.53 -22.27
C THR A 78 23.85 18.60 -23.36
N ALA A 79 22.86 19.52 -23.35
CA ALA A 79 22.76 20.62 -24.30
C ALA A 79 23.83 21.71 -24.14
N TRP A 80 24.55 21.74 -23.00
CA TRP A 80 25.65 22.68 -22.77
C TRP A 80 27.03 22.06 -23.06
N ALA A 81 27.07 20.74 -23.30
CA ALA A 81 28.30 19.99 -23.60
C ALA A 81 28.58 19.83 -25.11
N ASP A 82 27.65 20.27 -25.97
CA ASP A 82 27.79 20.42 -27.43
C ASP A 82 27.98 21.90 -27.82
#